data_AF-A0A3C0Z528-F1
#
_entry.id   AF-A0A3C0Z528-F1
#
_cell.length_a   1.000
_cell.length_b   1.000
_cell.length_c   1.000
_cell.angle_alpha   90.00
_cell.angle_beta   90.00
_cell.angle_gamma   90.00
#
_symmetry.space_group_name_H-M   'P 1'
#
loop_
_entity.id
_entity.type
_entity.pdbx_description
1 polymer ?
#
loop_
_entity_poly.entity_id
_entity_poly.type
_entity_poly.pdbx_seq_one_letter_code
_entity_poly.pdbx_strand_id
1 'polypeptide(L)'
;MDFEMVTLRTIHIVFGVFWAGTAIFFAFIMTPQLQKLGPPIMGALAPVMAKVMLISASITIVFGVILVLRLRSGNLDTIFDTGWGWAMLIGFLASIGAFTTGLMTSALAKRMVALGGAIAGRAPTPEEGAEMQSLSTRLPRIGRATAVMSLIAIGTMAAARFV
;
A
#
# COMPACT_ATOMS: atom_id res chain seq x y z
N MET A 1 6.68 -27.40 -14.73
CA MET A 1 6.62 -25.97 -14.41
C MET A 1 8.05 -25.53 -14.24
N ASP A 2 8.52 -24.58 -15.04
CA ASP A 2 9.94 -24.21 -15.05
C ASP A 2 10.33 -23.56 -13.71
N PHE A 3 11.53 -23.88 -13.22
CA PHE A 3 12.05 -23.36 -11.95
C PHE A 3 12.00 -21.82 -11.87
N GLU A 4 12.19 -21.14 -13.00
CA GLU A 4 12.01 -19.69 -13.14
C GLU A 4 10.59 -19.25 -12.72
N MET A 5 9.54 -19.89 -13.26
CA MET A 5 8.15 -19.51 -12.98
C MET A 5 7.76 -19.72 -11.52
N VAL A 6 8.26 -20.79 -10.90
CA VAL A 6 8.05 -21.03 -9.46
C VAL A 6 8.72 -19.92 -8.65
N THR A 7 9.96 -19.57 -8.99
CA THR A 7 10.73 -18.53 -8.30
C THR A 7 10.07 -17.16 -8.40
N LEU A 8 9.67 -16.75 -9.62
CA LEU A 8 9.01 -15.47 -9.86
C LEU A 8 7.69 -15.36 -9.08
N ARG A 9 6.88 -16.42 -9.07
CA ARG A 9 5.63 -16.48 -8.31
C ARG A 9 5.86 -16.40 -6.81
N THR A 10 6.82 -17.17 -6.28
CA THR A 10 7.13 -17.15 -4.85
C THR A 10 7.55 -15.75 -4.41
N ILE A 11 8.43 -15.07 -5.15
CA ILE A 11 8.85 -13.71 -4.83
C ILE A 11 7.66 -12.75 -4.87
N HIS A 12 6.89 -12.75 -5.96
CA HIS A 12 5.70 -11.89 -6.07
C HIS A 12 4.71 -12.08 -4.91
N ILE A 13 4.39 -13.33 -4.58
CA ILE A 13 3.38 -13.67 -3.57
C ILE A 13 3.88 -13.33 -2.16
N VAL A 14 5.11 -13.69 -1.80
CA VAL A 14 5.63 -13.44 -0.44
C VAL A 14 5.67 -11.94 -0.14
N PHE A 15 6.24 -11.14 -1.05
CA PHE A 15 6.28 -9.69 -0.88
C PHE A 15 4.89 -9.05 -1.01
N GLY A 16 4.02 -9.60 -1.86
CA GLY A 16 2.65 -9.11 -2.03
C GLY A 16 1.78 -9.33 -0.80
N VAL A 17 1.82 -10.53 -0.21
CA VAL A 17 1.10 -10.87 1.02
C VAL A 17 1.60 -10.01 2.19
N PHE A 18 2.92 -9.86 2.33
CA PHE A 18 3.48 -8.98 3.36
C PHE A 18 3.02 -7.53 3.17
N TRP A 19 3.13 -6.99 1.96
CA TRP A 19 2.75 -5.60 1.68
C TRP A 19 1.25 -5.36 1.90
N ALA A 20 0.39 -6.12 1.23
CA ALA A 20 -1.05 -5.93 1.31
C ALA A 20 -1.59 -6.25 2.71
N GLY A 21 -1.12 -7.35 3.33
CA GLY A 21 -1.48 -7.73 4.69
C GLY A 21 -1.10 -6.66 5.71
N THR A 22 0.11 -6.10 5.59
CA THR A 22 0.55 -5.00 6.46
C THR A 22 -0.28 -3.74 6.23
N ALA A 23 -0.62 -3.38 4.98
CA ALA A 23 -1.46 -2.22 4.71
C ALA A 23 -2.86 -2.35 5.36
N ILE A 24 -3.47 -3.54 5.27
CA ILE A 24 -4.76 -3.86 5.88
C ILE A 24 -4.65 -3.78 7.41
N PHE A 25 -3.65 -4.46 7.98
CA PHE A 25 -3.40 -4.45 9.41
C PHE A 25 -3.20 -3.04 9.95
N PHE A 26 -2.39 -2.21 9.26
CA PHE A 26 -2.14 -0.84 9.67
C PHE A 26 -3.40 0.03 9.61
N ALA A 27 -4.16 -0.06 8.52
CA ALA A 27 -5.32 0.79 8.31
C ALA A 27 -6.47 0.50 9.29
N PHE A 28 -6.71 -0.79 9.58
CA PHE A 28 -7.90 -1.20 10.34
C PHE A 28 -7.60 -1.55 11.80
N ILE A 29 -6.38 -1.96 12.15
CA ILE A 29 -6.05 -2.43 13.49
C ILE A 29 -5.06 -1.51 14.17
N MET A 30 -3.87 -1.31 13.59
CA MET A 30 -2.78 -0.59 14.27
C MET A 30 -3.08 0.91 14.41
N THR A 31 -3.42 1.60 13.32
CA THR A 31 -3.61 3.07 13.32
C THR A 31 -4.67 3.54 14.33
N PRO A 32 -5.86 2.92 14.41
CA PRO A 32 -6.87 3.30 15.41
C PRO A 32 -6.40 3.17 16.86
N GLN A 33 -5.47 2.25 17.15
CA GLN A 33 -4.92 2.08 18.50
C GLN A 33 -3.75 3.02 18.77
N LEU A 34 -2.86 3.22 17.79
CA LEU A 34 -1.74 4.16 17.90
C LEU A 34 -2.23 5.60 18.14
N GLN A 35 -3.35 5.99 17.54
CA GLN A 35 -3.97 7.29 17.78
C GLN A 35 -4.36 7.51 19.26
N LYS A 36 -4.63 6.45 20.02
CA LYS A 36 -4.95 6.52 21.45
C LYS A 36 -3.70 6.58 22.33
N LEU A 37 -2.58 6.01 21.86
CA LEU A 37 -1.32 5.89 22.62
C LEU A 37 -0.41 7.11 22.46
N GLY A 38 -0.65 7.94 21.45
CA GLY A 38 -0.01 9.25 21.27
C GLY A 38 1.20 9.28 20.31
N PRO A 39 1.73 10.48 20.02
CA PRO A 39 2.70 10.73 18.95
C PRO A 39 4.06 9.99 19.00
N PRO A 40 4.69 9.75 20.16
CA PRO A 40 6.06 9.20 20.21
C PRO A 40 6.23 7.84 19.53
N ILE A 41 5.23 6.96 19.65
CA ILE A 41 5.28 5.60 19.08
C ILE A 41 5.19 5.66 17.55
N MET A 42 4.34 6.54 17.01
CA MET A 42 4.20 6.70 15.56
C MET A 42 5.48 7.25 14.92
N GLY A 43 6.18 8.17 15.61
CA GLY A 43 7.42 8.77 15.11
C GLY A 43 8.56 7.76 14.90
N ALA A 44 8.71 6.79 15.81
CA ALA A 44 9.74 5.76 15.70
C ALA A 44 9.41 4.70 14.62
N LEU A 45 8.13 4.33 14.50
CA LEU A 45 7.71 3.24 13.62
C LEU A 45 7.55 3.66 12.14
N ALA A 46 7.08 4.89 11.89
CA ALA A 46 6.70 5.33 10.55
C ALA A 46 7.84 5.32 9.51
N PRO A 47 9.08 5.76 9.81
CA PRO A 47 10.16 5.78 8.82
C PRO A 47 10.58 4.38 8.36
N VAL A 48 10.68 3.44 9.32
CA VAL A 48 11.04 2.04 9.05
C VAL A 48 9.93 1.39 8.23
N MET A 49 8.67 1.56 8.66
CA MET A 49 7.52 0.99 7.99
C MET A 49 7.38 1.52 6.56
N ALA A 50 7.54 2.83 6.34
CA ALA A 50 7.48 3.42 5.00
C ALA A 50 8.54 2.82 4.06
N LYS A 51 9.79 2.65 4.54
CA LYS A 51 10.87 2.06 3.75
C LYS A 51 10.61 0.60 3.40
N VAL A 52 10.21 -0.22 4.39
CA VAL A 52 9.96 -1.66 4.20
C VAL A 52 8.75 -1.88 3.27
N MET A 53 7.68 -1.11 3.46
CA MET A 53 6.48 -1.18 2.61
C MET A 53 6.77 -0.75 1.18
N LEU A 54 7.56 0.32 0.98
CA LEU A 54 7.98 0.77 -0.35
C LEU A 54 8.73 -0.33 -1.11
N ILE A 55 9.75 -0.92 -0.47
CA ILE A 55 10.54 -2.01 -1.06
C ILE A 55 9.64 -3.19 -1.41
N SER A 56 8.80 -3.63 -0.47
CA SER A 56 7.92 -4.77 -0.69
C SER A 56 6.92 -4.54 -1.82
N ALA A 57 6.32 -3.35 -1.88
CA ALA A 57 5.39 -2.98 -2.93
C ALA A 57 6.06 -2.94 -4.31
N SER A 58 7.26 -2.34 -4.38
CA SER A 58 8.04 -2.29 -5.63
C SER A 58 8.40 -3.69 -6.12
N ILE A 59 8.88 -4.58 -5.24
CA ILE A 59 9.17 -5.97 -5.61
C ILE A 59 7.90 -6.68 -6.10
N THR A 60 6.78 -6.52 -5.39
CA THR A 60 5.50 -7.12 -5.77
C THR A 60 5.08 -6.68 -7.17
N ILE A 61 5.05 -5.36 -7.43
CA ILE A 61 4.59 -4.82 -8.71
C ILE A 61 5.53 -5.24 -9.85
N VAL A 62 6.85 -5.12 -9.68
CA VAL A 62 7.83 -5.49 -10.70
C VAL A 62 7.72 -6.97 -11.07
N PHE A 63 7.69 -7.85 -10.07
CA PHE A 63 7.57 -9.30 -10.33
C PHE A 63 6.19 -9.67 -10.90
N GLY A 64 5.13 -8.94 -10.54
CA GLY A 64 3.80 -9.10 -11.12
C GLY A 64 3.79 -8.79 -12.61
N VAL A 65 4.41 -7.66 -13.00
CA VAL A 65 4.56 -7.28 -14.42
C VAL A 65 5.37 -8.34 -15.18
N ILE A 66 6.51 -8.77 -14.63
CA ILE A 66 7.33 -9.83 -15.24
C ILE A 66 6.52 -11.11 -15.44
N LEU A 67 5.73 -11.52 -14.44
CA LEU A 67 4.88 -12.71 -14.52
C LEU A 67 3.82 -12.61 -15.62
N VAL A 68 3.15 -11.47 -15.76
CA VAL A 68 2.16 -11.26 -16.84
C VAL A 68 2.84 -11.37 -18.22
N LEU A 69 4.00 -10.73 -18.39
CA LEU A 69 4.76 -10.79 -19.64
C LEU A 69 5.23 -12.22 -19.97
N ARG A 70 5.65 -12.99 -18.96
CA ARG A 70 6.10 -14.39 -19.13
C ARG A 70 4.97 -15.36 -19.43
N LEU A 71 3.83 -15.24 -18.75
CA LEU A 71 2.68 -16.16 -18.89
C LEU A 71 2.07 -16.18 -20.29
N ARG A 72 2.25 -15.12 -21.07
CA ARG A 72 1.71 -15.01 -22.44
C ARG A 72 2.80 -14.93 -23.52
N SER A 73 4.05 -15.25 -23.19
CA SER A 73 5.18 -15.07 -24.11
C SER A 73 5.26 -13.66 -24.70
N GLY A 74 4.82 -12.64 -23.96
CA GLY A 74 4.75 -11.25 -24.40
C GLY A 74 3.53 -10.88 -25.25
N ASN A 75 2.60 -11.80 -25.56
CA ASN A 75 1.38 -11.48 -26.29
C ASN A 75 0.33 -10.83 -25.37
N LEU A 76 0.15 -9.51 -25.51
CA LEU A 76 -0.75 -8.70 -24.68
C LEU A 76 -2.15 -8.53 -25.28
N ASP A 77 -2.39 -9.06 -26.48
CA ASP A 77 -3.61 -8.83 -27.26
C ASP A 77 -4.83 -9.37 -26.50
N THR A 78 -4.64 -10.42 -25.70
CA THR A 78 -5.69 -11.07 -24.90
C THR A 78 -6.02 -10.40 -23.56
N ILE A 79 -5.33 -9.30 -23.19
CA ILE A 79 -5.56 -8.61 -21.92
C ILE A 79 -6.98 -8.00 -21.87
N PHE A 80 -7.49 -7.52 -23.00
CA PHE A 80 -8.79 -6.86 -23.05
C PHE A 80 -9.95 -7.78 -23.45
N ASP A 81 -9.62 -9.01 -23.89
CA ASP A 81 -10.60 -9.93 -24.48
C ASP A 81 -10.96 -11.10 -23.54
N THR A 82 -10.30 -11.22 -22.39
CA THR A 82 -10.48 -12.37 -21.47
C THR A 82 -10.78 -11.93 -20.04
N GLY A 83 -11.55 -12.74 -19.31
CA GLY A 83 -11.82 -12.53 -17.88
C GLY A 83 -10.53 -12.47 -17.06
N TRP A 84 -9.60 -13.38 -17.36
CA TRP A 84 -8.23 -13.35 -16.85
C TRP A 84 -7.51 -12.01 -17.08
N GLY A 85 -7.56 -11.47 -18.30
CA GLY A 85 -6.91 -10.23 -18.67
C GLY A 85 -7.46 -9.01 -17.93
N TRP A 86 -8.78 -8.92 -17.81
CA TRP A 86 -9.44 -7.91 -16.98
C TRP A 86 -9.09 -8.04 -15.50
N ALA A 87 -9.02 -9.26 -14.96
CA ALA A 87 -8.59 -9.47 -13.58
C ALA A 87 -7.15 -8.98 -13.35
N MET A 88 -6.23 -9.24 -14.27
CA MET A 88 -4.86 -8.72 -14.21
C MET A 88 -4.80 -7.20 -14.30
N LEU A 89 -5.57 -6.59 -15.20
CA LEU A 89 -5.62 -5.13 -15.38
C LEU A 89 -6.17 -4.42 -14.14
N ILE A 90 -7.32 -4.88 -13.62
CA ILE A 90 -7.94 -4.29 -12.43
C ILE A 90 -7.02 -4.46 -11.22
N GLY A 91 -6.43 -5.66 -11.04
CA GLY A 91 -5.48 -5.92 -9.96
C GLY A 91 -4.23 -5.05 -10.04
N PHE A 92 -3.70 -4.83 -11.25
CA PHE A 92 -2.57 -3.93 -11.48
C PHE A 92 -2.93 -2.48 -11.16
N LEU A 93 -4.03 -1.95 -11.69
CA LEU A 93 -4.47 -0.59 -11.42
C LEU A 93 -4.76 -0.35 -9.94
N ALA A 94 -5.39 -1.31 -9.26
CA ALA A 94 -5.60 -1.26 -7.81
C ALA A 94 -4.26 -1.24 -7.06
N SER A 95 -3.27 -2.03 -7.48
CA SER A 95 -1.93 -2.04 -6.89
C SER A 95 -1.20 -0.70 -7.07
N ILE A 96 -1.28 -0.08 -8.26
CA ILE A 96 -0.72 1.25 -8.50
C ILE A 96 -1.42 2.31 -7.65
N GLY A 97 -2.74 2.24 -7.52
CA GLY A 97 -3.51 3.10 -6.63
C GLY A 97 -3.10 2.96 -5.16
N ALA A 98 -2.96 1.72 -4.68
CA ALA A 98 -2.49 1.42 -3.32
C ALA A 98 -1.05 1.94 -3.10
N PHE A 99 -0.16 1.73 -4.06
CA PHE A 99 1.21 2.24 -4.00
C PHE A 99 1.26 3.76 -3.87
N THR A 100 0.52 4.45 -4.73
CA THR A 100 0.46 5.92 -4.76
C THR A 100 -0.13 6.48 -3.47
N THR A 101 -1.24 5.92 -3.01
CA THR A 101 -1.86 6.36 -1.74
C THR A 101 -1.03 6.00 -0.51
N GLY A 102 -0.25 4.93 -0.54
CA GLY A 102 0.76 4.61 0.48
C GLY A 102 1.89 5.64 0.55
N LEU A 103 2.40 6.11 -0.60
CA LEU A 103 3.37 7.22 -0.66
C LEU A 103 2.78 8.51 -0.09
N MET A 104 1.54 8.85 -0.46
CA MET A 104 0.84 10.02 0.08
C MET A 104 0.66 9.91 1.60
N THR A 105 0.26 8.74 2.10
CA THR A 105 0.13 8.48 3.55
C THR A 105 1.46 8.73 4.26
N SER A 106 2.56 8.23 3.70
CA SER A 106 3.90 8.42 4.26
C SER A 106 4.32 9.89 4.28
N ALA A 107 4.02 10.65 3.22
CA ALA A 107 4.32 12.08 3.14
C ALA A 107 3.51 12.90 4.17
N LEU A 108 2.21 12.62 4.31
CA LEU A 108 1.35 13.29 5.28
C LEU A 108 1.73 12.93 6.73
N ALA A 109 2.13 11.68 6.98
CA ALA A 109 2.59 11.25 8.30
C ALA A 109 3.87 12.01 8.71
N LYS A 110 4.81 12.19 7.77
CA LYS A 110 6.02 13.01 8.01
C LYS A 110 5.66 14.46 8.36
N ARG A 111 4.71 15.08 7.65
CA ARG A 111 4.24 16.43 7.97
C ARG A 111 3.61 16.51 9.36
N MET A 112 2.80 15.53 9.74
CA MET A 112 2.18 15.46 11.06
C MET A 112 3.22 15.34 12.18
N VAL A 113 4.25 14.51 11.98
CA VAL A 113 5.37 14.37 12.94
C VAL A 113 6.17 15.68 13.03
N ALA A 114 6.49 16.31 11.90
CA ALA A 114 7.24 17.57 11.87
C ALA A 114 6.48 18.71 12.58
N LEU A 115 5.19 18.86 12.28
CA LEU A 115 4.33 19.85 12.95
C LEU A 115 4.21 19.56 14.45
N GLY A 116 4.02 18.28 14.81
CA GLY A 116 3.97 17.85 16.22
C GLY A 116 5.27 18.16 16.98
N GLY A 117 6.42 18.05 16.32
CA GLY A 117 7.71 18.46 16.89
C GLY A 117 7.85 19.99 17.02
N ALA A 118 7.37 20.76 16.04
CA ALA A 118 7.47 22.23 16.04
C ALA A 118 6.60 22.92 17.10
N ILE A 119 5.52 22.27 17.52
CA ILE A 119 4.62 22.73 18.60
C ILE A 119 4.96 22.11 19.95
N ALA A 120 5.90 21.16 20.02
CA ALA A 120 6.25 20.50 21.27
C ALA A 120 6.77 21.52 22.29
N GLY A 121 6.14 21.57 23.47
CA GLY A 121 6.53 22.48 24.55
C GLY A 121 5.89 23.87 24.48
N ARG A 122 4.97 24.14 23.55
CA ARG A 122 4.16 25.36 23.51
C ARG A 122 2.72 25.11 23.08
N ALA A 123 1.86 26.10 23.27
CA ALA A 123 0.53 26.07 22.68
C ALA A 123 0.63 26.20 21.13
N PRO A 124 -0.13 25.40 20.36
CA PRO A 124 -0.23 25.58 18.91
C PRO A 124 -0.91 26.91 18.57
N THR A 125 -0.52 27.55 17.47
CA THR A 125 -1.32 28.65 16.91
C THR A 125 -2.64 28.12 16.33
N PRO A 126 -3.66 28.96 16.10
CA PRO A 126 -4.91 28.53 15.47
C PRO A 126 -4.69 27.82 14.13
N GLU A 127 -3.73 28.29 13.32
CA GLU A 127 -3.39 27.70 12.02
C GLU A 127 -2.75 26.32 12.17
N GLU A 128 -1.81 26.16 13.10
CA GLU A 128 -1.15 24.89 13.39
C GLU A 128 -2.13 23.86 13.96
N GLY A 129 -3.06 24.30 14.82
CA GLY A 129 -4.13 23.45 15.33
C GLY A 129 -5.06 22.95 14.22
N ALA A 130 -5.45 23.84 13.30
CA ALA A 130 -6.28 23.49 12.15
C ALA A 130 -5.55 22.52 11.19
N GLU A 131 -4.25 22.73 10.94
CA GLU A 131 -3.44 21.83 10.12
C GLU A 131 -3.31 20.45 10.77
N MET A 132 -3.04 20.39 12.08
CA MET A 132 -2.94 19.13 12.84
C MET A 132 -4.24 18.33 12.77
N GLN A 133 -5.39 19.00 12.92
CA GLN A 133 -6.71 18.37 12.81
C GLN A 133 -6.99 17.87 11.39
N SER A 134 -6.64 18.65 10.37
CA SER A 134 -6.75 18.25 8.96
C SER A 134 -5.91 17.01 8.65
N LEU A 135 -4.66 16.96 9.11
CA LEU A 135 -3.78 15.79 8.94
C LEU A 135 -4.34 14.56 9.66
N SER A 136 -4.80 14.73 10.90
CA SER A 136 -5.36 13.66 11.73
C SER A 136 -6.60 13.00 11.13
N THR A 137 -7.40 13.76 10.37
CA THR A 137 -8.60 13.25 9.69
C THR A 137 -8.29 12.63 8.32
N ARG A 138 -7.33 13.20 7.58
CA ARG A 138 -6.97 12.72 6.23
C ARG A 138 -6.16 11.43 6.26
N LEU A 139 -5.21 11.30 7.19
CA LEU A 139 -4.31 10.15 7.27
C LEU A 139 -5.04 8.80 7.34
N PRO A 140 -6.01 8.58 8.26
CA PRO A 140 -6.75 7.33 8.32
C PRO A 140 -7.59 7.05 7.08
N ARG A 141 -8.16 8.08 6.45
CA ARG A 141 -8.96 7.91 5.22
C ARG A 141 -8.11 7.38 4.07
N ILE A 142 -6.94 7.97 3.85
CA ILE A 142 -6.03 7.53 2.77
C ILE A 142 -5.43 6.14 3.10
N GLY A 143 -5.12 5.87 4.37
CA GLY A 143 -4.67 4.55 4.81
C GLY A 143 -5.72 3.46 4.53
N ARG A 144 -7.00 3.73 4.83
CA ARG A 144 -8.10 2.81 4.51
C ARG A 144 -8.31 2.65 3.01
N ALA A 145 -8.21 3.72 2.23
CA ALA A 145 -8.27 3.64 0.76
C ALA A 145 -7.14 2.73 0.21
N THR A 146 -5.92 2.87 0.75
CA THR A 146 -4.78 1.99 0.42
C THR A 146 -5.10 0.52 0.71
N ALA A 147 -5.69 0.23 1.87
CA ALA A 147 -6.06 -1.13 2.25
C ALA A 147 -7.19 -1.70 1.38
N VAL A 148 -8.20 -0.91 1.04
CA VAL A 148 -9.29 -1.32 0.14
C VAL A 148 -8.75 -1.64 -1.26
N MET A 149 -7.88 -0.80 -1.80
CA MET A 149 -7.22 -1.08 -3.08
C MET A 149 -6.36 -2.35 -3.03
N SER A 150 -5.68 -2.58 -1.91
CA SER A 150 -4.92 -3.82 -1.70
C SER A 150 -5.83 -5.05 -1.67
N LEU A 151 -7.01 -4.95 -1.05
CA LEU A 151 -8.02 -6.03 -1.05
C LEU A 151 -8.57 -6.29 -2.45
N ILE A 152 -8.83 -5.25 -3.25
CA ILE A 152 -9.26 -5.39 -4.64
C ILE A 152 -8.17 -6.10 -5.46
N ALA A 153 -6.90 -5.72 -5.28
CA ALA A 153 -5.78 -6.37 -5.95
C ALA A 153 -5.67 -7.86 -5.58
N ILE A 154 -5.77 -8.21 -4.29
CA ILE A 154 -5.77 -9.63 -3.86
C ILE A 154 -6.98 -10.38 -4.44
N GLY A 155 -8.17 -9.79 -4.35
CA GLY A 155 -9.42 -10.41 -4.79
C GLY A 155 -9.43 -10.72 -6.28
N THR A 156 -8.95 -9.78 -7.10
CA THR A 156 -8.82 -9.97 -8.55
C THR A 156 -7.80 -11.04 -8.90
N MET A 157 -6.64 -11.09 -8.22
CA MET A 157 -5.65 -12.14 -8.41
C MET A 157 -6.19 -13.53 -8.00
N ALA A 158 -6.95 -13.60 -6.91
CA ALA A 158 -7.60 -14.82 -6.47
C ALA A 158 -8.73 -15.27 -7.42
N ALA A 159 -9.42 -14.32 -8.06
CA ALA A 159 -10.47 -14.58 -9.04
C ALA A 159 -9.90 -15.03 -10.39
N ALA A 160 -8.74 -14.49 -10.81
CA ALA A 160 -8.10 -14.78 -12.10
C ALA A 160 -7.82 -16.28 -12.34
N ARG A 161 -7.81 -17.12 -11.30
CA ARG A 161 -7.67 -18.57 -11.46
C ARG A 161 -8.95 -19.27 -11.96
N PHE A 162 -10.08 -18.55 -12.00
CA PHE A 162 -11.39 -19.07 -12.34
C PHE A 162 -12.02 -18.45 -13.60
N VAL A 163 -11.40 -17.40 -14.15
CA VAL A 163 -11.90 -16.60 -15.29
C VAL A 163 -10.84 -16.40 -16.36
#